data_AF-A0A5E3XMG0-F1
#
_entry.id   AF-A0A5E3XMG0-F1
#
_cell.length_a   1.000
_cell.length_b   1.000
_cell.length_c   1.000
_cell.angle_alpha   90.00
_cell.angle_beta   90.00
_cell.angle_gamma   90.00
#
_symmetry.space_group_name_H-M   'P 1'
#
loop_
_entity.id
_entity.type
_entity.pdbx_description
1 polymer ?
#
loop_
_entity_poly.entity_id
_entity_poly.type
_entity_poly.pdbx_seq_one_letter_code
_entity_poly.pdbx_strand_id
1 'polypeptide(L)'
;MSLASKVASGSRVTLEKALQSVLGSKPPASLSDKSGNLYQVLSRQPRDGVGATVFQTRWTGKNIVGSHWEVSRVRIKGHGEHGKAWGFLTWKGKRVSEREERIPGGLKYTWARGVSGPKPKATKHTVTPIAPLPENAAQTAEAVA
;
A
#
# COMPACT_ATOMS: atom_id res chain seq x y z
N MET A 1 46.96 35.16 17.63
CA MET A 1 46.96 33.71 17.36
C MET A 1 45.52 33.22 17.53
N SER A 2 44.78 33.03 16.43
CA SER A 2 43.36 32.63 16.47
C SER A 2 43.24 31.23 15.85
N LEU A 3 42.90 30.24 16.68
CA LEU A 3 42.62 28.87 16.25
C LEU A 3 41.10 28.70 16.16
N ALA A 4 40.58 28.73 14.94
CA ALA A 4 39.18 28.41 14.67
C ALA A 4 39.01 26.88 14.63
N SER A 5 38.39 26.33 15.67
CA SER A 5 38.05 24.91 15.79
C SER A 5 36.95 24.55 14.78
N LYS A 6 37.31 23.89 13.67
CA LYS A 6 36.36 23.34 12.71
C LYS A 6 35.83 22.02 13.24
N VAL A 7 34.71 22.05 13.96
CA VAL A 7 33.97 20.84 14.35
C VAL A 7 33.41 20.19 13.08
N ALA A 8 33.87 18.96 12.81
CA ALA A 8 33.43 18.14 11.72
C ALA A 8 31.94 17.79 11.90
N SER A 9 31.12 18.20 10.94
CA SER A 9 29.72 17.78 10.83
C SER A 9 29.67 16.29 10.52
N GLY A 10 29.41 15.48 11.55
CA GLY A 10 29.20 14.03 11.43
C GLY A 10 28.06 13.74 10.47
N SER A 11 28.27 12.77 9.58
CA SER A 11 27.36 12.36 8.54
C SER A 11 26.00 11.92 9.10
N ARG A 12 25.04 12.85 9.13
CA ARG A 12 23.63 12.51 9.28
C ARG A 12 23.21 11.83 7.97
N VAL A 13 23.38 10.51 7.88
CA VAL A 13 22.75 9.73 6.81
C VAL A 13 21.26 9.91 7.02
N THR A 14 20.63 10.72 6.19
CA THR A 14 19.19 10.93 6.26
C THR A 14 18.50 9.58 6.10
N LEU A 15 17.46 9.32 6.90
CA LEU A 15 16.75 8.03 6.93
C LEU A 15 16.36 7.54 5.52
N GLU A 16 16.01 8.47 4.63
CA GLU A 16 15.75 8.21 3.20
C GLU A 16 16.94 7.57 2.48
N LYS A 17 18.17 8.07 2.68
CA LYS A 17 19.39 7.56 2.05
C LYS A 17 19.79 6.19 2.61
N ALA A 18 19.58 5.99 3.92
CA ALA A 18 19.81 4.69 4.56
C ALA A 18 18.80 3.64 4.03
N LEU A 19 17.52 3.99 3.97
CA LEU A 19 16.47 3.13 3.41
C LEU A 19 16.73 2.81 1.93
N GLN A 20 17.17 3.79 1.14
CA GLN A 20 17.44 3.61 -0.28
C GLN A 20 18.70 2.77 -0.54
N SER A 21 19.69 2.83 0.36
CA SER A 21 20.86 1.95 0.32
C SER A 21 20.52 0.50 0.67
N VAL A 22 19.58 0.28 1.61
CA VAL A 22 19.19 -1.07 2.05
C VAL A 22 18.22 -1.73 1.08
N LEU A 23 17.27 -0.96 0.54
CA LEU A 23 16.23 -1.48 -0.36
C LEU A 23 16.66 -1.48 -1.84
N GLY A 24 17.74 -0.76 -2.18
CA GLY A 24 18.12 -0.49 -3.56
C GLY A 24 17.12 0.41 -4.29
N SER A 25 17.40 0.72 -5.56
CA SER A 25 16.55 1.61 -6.37
C SER A 25 15.18 1.02 -6.77
N LYS A 26 14.94 -0.27 -6.49
CA LYS A 26 13.68 -0.97 -6.81
C LYS A 26 13.07 -1.49 -5.51
N PRO A 27 11.84 -1.09 -5.14
CA PRO A 27 11.22 -1.62 -3.95
C PRO A 27 11.10 -3.14 -4.07
N PRO A 28 11.42 -3.91 -3.01
CA PRO A 28 11.26 -5.35 -3.01
C PRO A 28 9.81 -5.71 -3.33
N ALA A 29 9.59 -6.86 -3.99
CA ALA A 29 8.27 -7.28 -4.44
C ALA A 29 7.20 -7.24 -3.33
N SER A 30 7.60 -7.49 -2.08
CA SER A 30 6.79 -7.39 -0.87
C SER A 30 6.19 -6.01 -0.62
N LEU A 31 6.88 -4.93 -0.99
CA LEU A 31 6.41 -3.54 -0.84
C LEU A 31 5.67 -3.03 -2.07
N SER A 32 5.58 -3.82 -3.14
CA SER A 32 4.89 -3.39 -4.35
C SER A 32 3.39 -3.62 -4.24
N ASP A 33 2.59 -2.56 -4.41
CA ASP A 33 1.12 -2.62 -4.57
C ASP A 33 0.73 -3.09 -5.99
N LYS A 34 1.56 -3.96 -6.58
CA LYS A 34 1.32 -4.51 -7.92
C LYS A 34 0.20 -5.53 -7.83
N SER A 35 -0.82 -5.32 -8.65
CA SER A 35 -1.84 -6.32 -8.92
C SER A 35 -1.21 -7.59 -9.50
N GLY A 36 -1.71 -8.77 -9.11
CA GLY A 36 -1.13 -10.05 -9.52
C GLY A 36 -2.10 -11.21 -9.27
N ASN A 37 -1.57 -12.43 -9.19
CA ASN A 37 -2.34 -13.58 -8.73
C ASN A 37 -2.77 -13.38 -7.26
N LEU A 38 -3.93 -13.90 -6.87
CA LEU A 38 -4.45 -13.80 -5.50
C LEU A 38 -3.38 -14.18 -4.46
N TYR A 39 -2.72 -15.32 -4.63
CA TYR A 39 -1.76 -15.81 -3.64
C TYR A 39 -0.49 -14.95 -3.57
N GLN A 40 -0.08 -14.34 -4.68
CA GLN A 40 1.05 -13.40 -4.71
C GLN A 40 0.70 -12.08 -4.05
N VAL A 41 -0.55 -11.63 -4.15
CA VAL A 41 -1.02 -10.42 -3.46
C VAL A 41 -1.11 -10.69 -1.95
N LEU A 42 -1.59 -11.87 -1.57
CA LEU A 42 -1.73 -12.28 -0.17
C LEU A 42 -0.40 -12.58 0.51
N SER A 43 0.57 -13.20 -0.17
CA SER A 43 1.88 -13.51 0.41
C SER A 43 2.72 -12.27 0.72
N ARG A 44 2.37 -11.11 0.15
CA ARG A 44 3.02 -9.82 0.45
C ARG A 44 2.44 -9.15 1.71
N GLN A 45 1.28 -9.60 2.18
CA GLN A 45 0.60 -9.02 3.33
C GLN A 45 1.03 -9.72 4.63
N PRO A 46 0.97 -9.03 5.78
CA PRO A 46 1.17 -9.68 7.07
C PRO A 46 0.14 -10.79 7.27
N ARG A 47 0.56 -11.90 7.91
CA ARG A 47 -0.28 -13.07 8.17
C ARG A 47 -0.95 -13.63 6.91
N ASP A 48 -0.23 -13.69 5.80
CA ASP A 48 -0.70 -14.19 4.50
C ASP A 48 -1.99 -13.49 4.01
N GLY A 49 -2.22 -12.25 4.43
CA GLY A 49 -3.39 -11.47 4.03
C GLY A 49 -4.71 -11.89 4.69
N VAL A 50 -4.67 -12.58 5.84
CA VAL A 50 -5.87 -12.79 6.67
C VAL A 50 -6.38 -11.44 7.21
N GLY A 51 -7.68 -11.18 7.01
CA GLY A 51 -8.34 -9.91 7.29
C GLY A 51 -8.20 -8.87 6.17
N ALA A 52 -7.44 -9.16 5.11
CA ALA A 52 -7.30 -8.24 3.99
C ALA A 52 -8.53 -8.28 3.09
N THR A 53 -8.90 -7.12 2.56
CA THR A 53 -9.88 -7.01 1.48
C THR A 53 -9.18 -7.04 0.13
N VAL A 54 -9.68 -7.88 -0.77
CA VAL A 54 -9.14 -8.04 -2.12
C VAL A 54 -10.27 -8.05 -3.14
N PHE A 55 -9.99 -7.55 -4.34
CA PHE A 55 -10.96 -7.52 -5.42
C PHE A 55 -10.32 -7.95 -6.73
N GLN A 56 -11.16 -8.40 -7.67
CA GLN A 56 -10.70 -8.71 -9.02
C GLN A 56 -10.64 -7.42 -9.83
N THR A 57 -9.51 -7.12 -10.47
CA THR A 57 -9.32 -5.88 -11.27
C THR A 57 -10.35 -5.76 -12.41
N ARG A 58 -10.85 -6.90 -12.92
CA ARG A 58 -11.93 -6.92 -13.93
C ARG A 58 -13.25 -6.31 -13.44
N TRP A 59 -13.52 -6.30 -12.13
CA TRP A 59 -14.74 -5.71 -11.59
C TRP A 59 -14.73 -4.19 -11.76
N THR A 60 -13.58 -3.56 -11.54
CA THR A 60 -13.34 -2.15 -11.87
C THR A 60 -13.52 -1.88 -13.36
N GLY A 61 -13.03 -2.76 -14.24
CA GLY A 61 -13.26 -2.65 -15.69
C GLY A 61 -14.74 -2.73 -16.10
N LYS A 62 -15.57 -3.42 -15.31
CA LYS A 62 -17.02 -3.55 -15.53
C LYS A 62 -17.85 -2.52 -14.74
N ASN A 63 -17.21 -1.52 -14.13
CA ASN A 63 -17.87 -0.54 -13.25
C ASN A 63 -18.71 -1.19 -12.13
N ILE A 64 -18.27 -2.36 -11.64
CA ILE A 64 -18.87 -3.00 -10.48
C ILE A 64 -18.20 -2.40 -9.25
N VAL A 65 -18.87 -1.45 -8.61
CA VAL A 65 -18.36 -0.73 -7.44
C VAL A 65 -18.81 -1.43 -6.16
N GLY A 66 -17.95 -1.46 -5.15
CA GLY A 66 -18.28 -1.99 -3.82
C GLY A 66 -18.24 -3.52 -3.72
N SER A 67 -17.62 -4.22 -4.68
CA SER A 67 -17.42 -5.67 -4.61
C SER A 67 -16.01 -6.00 -4.14
N HIS A 68 -15.90 -6.86 -3.14
CA HIS A 68 -14.63 -7.32 -2.58
C HIS A 68 -14.82 -8.65 -1.86
N TRP A 69 -13.72 -9.36 -1.69
CA TRP A 69 -13.61 -10.51 -0.82
C TRP A 69 -12.85 -10.09 0.44
N GLU A 70 -13.41 -10.40 1.60
CA GLU A 70 -12.72 -10.32 2.87
C GLU A 70 -12.07 -11.67 3.17
N VAL A 71 -10.76 -11.72 3.23
CA VAL A 71 -10.01 -12.98 3.35
C VAL A 71 -10.00 -13.44 4.80
N SER A 72 -10.51 -14.64 5.06
CA SER A 72 -10.56 -15.22 6.41
C SER A 72 -9.44 -16.22 6.66
N ARG A 73 -9.17 -17.09 5.67
CA ARG A 73 -8.13 -18.13 5.77
C ARG A 73 -7.39 -18.28 4.47
N VAL A 74 -6.09 -18.56 4.56
CA VAL A 74 -5.23 -18.78 3.40
C VAL A 74 -4.31 -19.96 3.65
N ARG A 75 -4.15 -20.80 2.63
CA ARG A 75 -3.17 -21.88 2.58
C ARG A 75 -2.34 -21.69 1.32
N ILE A 76 -1.25 -20.95 1.46
CA ILE A 76 -0.30 -20.69 0.37
C ILE A 76 0.68 -21.87 0.26
N LYS A 77 1.08 -22.18 -0.97
CA LYS A 77 2.14 -23.15 -1.32
C LYS A 77 3.10 -22.52 -2.31
N GLY A 78 4.36 -22.98 -2.30
CA GLY A 78 5.37 -22.55 -3.28
C GLY A 78 5.55 -21.03 -3.29
N HIS A 79 5.87 -20.43 -2.15
CA HIS A 79 6.21 -19.00 -2.05
C HIS A 79 5.17 -17.99 -2.55
N GLY A 80 3.89 -18.38 -2.69
CA GLY A 80 2.85 -17.47 -3.19
C GLY A 80 2.43 -17.72 -4.64
N GLU A 81 2.94 -18.76 -5.30
CA GLU A 81 2.50 -19.10 -6.65
C GLU A 81 1.12 -19.76 -6.66
N HIS A 82 0.88 -20.66 -5.69
CA HIS A 82 -0.33 -21.48 -5.64
C HIS A 82 -0.90 -21.53 -4.23
N GLY A 83 -2.16 -21.96 -4.12
CA GLY A 83 -2.78 -22.10 -2.81
C GLY A 83 -4.27 -22.35 -2.85
N LYS A 84 -4.88 -22.15 -1.68
CA LYS A 84 -6.32 -22.05 -1.48
C LYS A 84 -6.58 -20.88 -0.54
N ALA A 85 -7.57 -20.07 -0.85
CA ALA A 85 -8.01 -18.96 -0.01
C ALA A 85 -9.51 -19.06 0.22
N TRP A 86 -9.93 -18.65 1.41
CA TRP A 86 -11.33 -18.60 1.85
C TRP A 86 -11.63 -17.20 2.35
N GLY A 87 -12.88 -16.78 2.18
CA GLY A 87 -13.30 -15.46 2.58
C GLY A 87 -14.80 -15.24 2.43
N PHE A 88 -15.22 -14.02 2.73
CA PHE A 88 -16.60 -13.56 2.61
C PHE A 88 -16.73 -12.65 1.39
N LEU A 89 -17.69 -12.95 0.52
CA LEU A 89 -18.00 -12.10 -0.62
C LEU A 89 -18.95 -10.98 -0.22
N THR A 90 -18.49 -9.76 -0.43
CA THR A 90 -19.35 -8.58 -0.53
C THR A 90 -19.50 -8.25 -2.01
N TRP A 91 -20.75 -8.20 -2.49
CA TRP A 91 -21.08 -7.87 -3.86
C TRP A 91 -21.89 -6.58 -3.92
N LYS A 92 -21.38 -5.57 -4.63
CA LYS A 92 -22.05 -4.27 -4.79
C LYS A 92 -22.48 -3.64 -3.46
N GLY A 93 -21.63 -3.76 -2.44
CA GLY A 93 -21.89 -3.25 -1.09
C GLY A 93 -22.79 -4.13 -0.22
N LYS A 94 -23.31 -5.26 -0.73
CA LYS A 94 -24.11 -6.22 0.05
C LYS A 94 -23.29 -7.46 0.35
N ARG A 95 -23.24 -7.87 1.62
CA ARG A 95 -22.63 -9.15 1.99
C ARG A 95 -23.50 -10.27 1.45
N VAL A 96 -22.98 -11.04 0.50
CA VAL A 96 -23.69 -12.16 -0.15
C VAL A 96 -23.38 -13.46 0.56
N SER A 97 -22.13 -13.60 1.01
CA SER A 97 -21.67 -14.83 1.64
C SER A 97 -21.83 -14.74 3.16
N GLU A 98 -22.74 -15.56 3.68
CA GLU A 98 -23.00 -15.68 5.13
C GLU A 98 -21.93 -16.54 5.81
N ARG A 99 -21.42 -17.55 5.10
CA ARG A 99 -20.37 -18.45 5.58
C ARG A 99 -19.06 -18.18 4.86
N GLU A 100 -17.94 -18.64 5.43
CA GLU A 100 -16.68 -18.57 4.70
C GLU A 100 -16.70 -19.47 3.46
N GLU A 101 -16.51 -18.86 2.29
CA GLU A 101 -16.50 -19.56 1.01
C GLU A 101 -15.10 -19.61 0.41
N ARG A 102 -14.82 -20.65 -0.37
CA ARG A 102 -13.56 -20.73 -1.12
C ARG A 102 -13.57 -19.69 -2.23
N ILE A 103 -12.55 -18.83 -2.26
CA ILE A 103 -12.40 -17.80 -3.29
C ILE A 103 -12.08 -18.46 -4.64
N PRO A 104 -12.97 -18.38 -5.64
CA PRO A 104 -12.74 -19.00 -6.94
C PRO A 104 -11.83 -18.13 -7.82
N GLY A 105 -11.07 -18.78 -8.71
CA GLY A 105 -10.29 -18.06 -9.72
C GLY A 105 -9.06 -17.31 -9.19
N GLY A 106 -8.49 -17.74 -8.07
CA GLY A 106 -7.28 -17.13 -7.49
C GLY A 106 -6.14 -16.99 -8.51
N LEU A 107 -5.83 -18.07 -9.24
CA LEU A 107 -4.81 -18.11 -10.30
C LEU A 107 -5.24 -17.48 -11.62
N LYS A 108 -6.56 -17.44 -11.89
CA LYS A 108 -7.11 -17.10 -13.20
C LYS A 108 -7.16 -15.60 -13.45
N TYR A 109 -7.45 -14.83 -12.40
CA TYR A 109 -7.70 -13.41 -12.52
C TYR A 109 -6.58 -12.61 -11.88
N THR A 110 -6.46 -11.36 -12.31
CA THR A 110 -5.66 -10.37 -11.62
C THR A 110 -6.43 -9.81 -10.44
N TRP A 111 -5.81 -9.86 -9.28
CA TRP A 111 -6.31 -9.39 -8.00
C TRP A 111 -5.53 -8.16 -7.55
N ALA A 112 -6.22 -7.27 -6.84
CA ALA A 112 -5.65 -6.09 -6.21
C ALA A 112 -6.22 -5.93 -4.79
N ARG A 113 -5.51 -5.19 -3.95
CA ARG A 113 -5.90 -4.93 -2.57
C ARG A 113 -6.97 -3.83 -2.50
N GLY A 114 -7.94 -3.99 -1.60
CA GLY A 114 -8.99 -3.02 -1.33
C GLY A 114 -10.35 -3.43 -1.88
N VAL A 115 -11.12 -2.43 -2.30
CA VAL A 115 -12.48 -2.60 -2.78
C VAL A 115 -12.56 -2.20 -4.25
N SER A 116 -13.39 -2.88 -5.04
CA SER A 116 -13.58 -2.48 -6.43
C SER A 116 -14.19 -1.07 -6.50
N GLY A 117 -13.37 -0.13 -6.99
CA GLY A 117 -13.80 1.23 -7.27
C GLY A 117 -14.22 1.41 -8.73
N PRO A 118 -14.83 2.56 -9.07
CA PRO A 118 -14.97 2.96 -10.46
C PRO A 118 -13.59 3.01 -11.12
N LYS A 119 -13.52 2.76 -12.44
CA LYS A 119 -12.25 2.81 -13.17
C LYS A 119 -11.56 4.14 -12.88
N PRO A 120 -10.33 4.15 -12.32
CA PRO A 120 -9.63 5.39 -12.12
C PRO A 120 -9.43 6.00 -13.50
N LYS A 121 -10.04 7.17 -13.72
CA LYS A 121 -9.66 8.02 -14.85
C LYS A 121 -8.17 8.28 -14.64
N ALA A 122 -7.33 7.96 -15.61
CA ALA A 122 -5.89 8.13 -15.51
C ALA A 122 -5.58 9.62 -15.29
N THR A 123 -5.57 10.04 -14.03
CA THR A 123 -5.10 11.35 -13.62
C THR A 123 -3.59 11.29 -13.72
N LYS A 124 -3.03 11.97 -14.71
CA LYS A 124 -1.59 12.23 -14.76
C LYS A 124 -1.24 12.87 -13.41
N HIS A 125 -0.40 12.20 -12.62
CA HIS A 125 0.08 12.75 -11.37
C HIS A 125 1.02 13.90 -11.70
N THR A 126 0.46 15.11 -11.85
CA THR A 126 1.25 16.34 -11.77
C THR A 126 1.63 16.46 -10.30
N VAL A 127 2.87 16.12 -9.98
CA VAL A 127 3.46 16.45 -8.68
C VAL A 127 3.57 17.96 -8.65
N THR A 128 2.58 18.64 -8.07
CA THR A 128 2.73 20.04 -7.69
C THR A 128 3.74 20.06 -6.54
N PRO A 129 4.91 20.71 -6.69
CA PRO A 129 5.84 20.86 -5.59
C PRO A 129 5.11 21.54 -4.44
N ILE A 130 5.12 20.92 -3.26
CA ILE A 130 4.65 21.56 -2.03
C ILE A 130 5.51 22.82 -1.86
N ALA A 131 4.87 23.99 -2.01
CA ALA A 131 5.50 25.25 -1.68
C ALA A 131 5.88 25.21 -0.18
N PRO A 132 7.10 25.61 0.20
CA PRO A 132 7.51 25.61 1.60
C PRO A 132 6.56 26.51 2.41
N LEU A 133 5.97 25.96 3.47
CA LEU A 133 5.19 26.74 4.43
C LEU A 133 6.08 27.85 5.02
N PRO A 134 5.59 29.10 5.16
CA PRO A 134 6.36 30.19 5.75
C PRO A 134 6.58 29.94 7.26
N GLU A 135 7.85 29.92 7.68
CA GLU A 135 8.33 29.60 9.03
C GLU A 135 8.08 30.71 10.08
N ASN A 136 7.55 31.89 9.72
CA ASN A 136 7.62 33.05 10.60
C ASN A 136 6.25 33.56 11.06
N ALA A 137 5.71 32.95 12.13
CA ALA A 137 4.52 33.44 12.83
C ALA A 137 4.60 33.21 14.36
N ALA A 138 5.79 33.34 14.97
CA ALA A 138 5.97 33.12 16.40
C ALA A 138 6.82 34.18 17.11
N GLN A 139 6.72 35.47 16.72
CA GLN A 139 7.31 36.57 17.50
C GLN A 139 6.39 37.79 17.56
N THR A 140 5.33 37.69 18.37
CA THR A 140 4.67 38.88 18.96
C THR A 140 4.17 38.54 20.36
N ALA A 141 5.08 38.52 21.34
CA ALA A 141 4.75 38.68 22.76
C ALA A 141 6.04 38.96 23.55
N GLU A 142 6.37 40.24 23.75
CA GLU A 142 7.04 40.80 24.95
C GLU A 142 7.61 42.18 24.60
N ALA A 143 6.90 43.25 25.00
CA ALA A 143 7.47 44.54 25.38
C ALA A 143 6.32 45.50 25.75
N VAL A 144 5.75 45.31 26.95
CA VAL A 144 5.16 46.41 27.73
C VAL A 144 5.65 46.24 29.16
N ALA A 145 6.74 46.94 29.46
CA ALA A 145 7.15 47.37 30.79
C ALA A 145 7.88 48.70 30.62
#